data_AF-A0A5B9WJM8-F1
#
_entry.id   AF-A0A5B9WJM8-F1
#
_cell.length_a   1.000
_cell.length_b   1.000
_cell.length_c   1.000
_cell.angle_alpha   90.00
_cell.angle_beta   90.00
_cell.angle_gamma   90.00
#
_symmetry.space_group_name_H-M   'P 1'
#
loop_
_entity.id
_entity.type
_entity.pdbx_description
1 polymer ?
#
loop_
_entity_poly.entity_id
_entity_poly.type
_entity_poly.pdbx_seq_one_letter_code
_entity_poly.pdbx_strand_id
1 'polypeptide(L)' 'MKTLKFKTNINCSGCIRSVTPFLDGEKEIAHWEVDIVNPDKVLTVSTGTLSAGEVKEVVKKAGYTAEEV' A
#
# COMPACT_ATOMS: atom_id res chain seq x y z
N MET A 1 15.78 -3.05 -6.65
CA MET A 1 14.38 -2.94 -6.20
C MET A 1 14.30 -3.45 -4.78
N LYS A 2 13.44 -2.84 -3.97
CA LYS A 2 13.17 -3.26 -2.60
C LYS A 2 11.67 -3.51 -2.43
N THR A 3 11.35 -4.33 -1.46
CA THR A 3 9.98 -4.62 -1.07
C THR A 3 9.74 -4.02 0.31
N LEU A 4 8.70 -3.22 0.41
CA LEU A 4 8.24 -2.60 1.65
C LEU A 4 6.92 -3.26 2.04
N LYS A 5 6.73 -3.52 3.33
CA LYS A 5 5.51 -4.12 3.86
C LYS A 5 4.91 -3.22 4.89
N PHE A 6 3.58 -3.17 4.90
CA PHE A 6 2.83 -2.31 5.80
C PHE A 6 1.65 -3.06 6.36
N LYS A 7 1.45 -2.96 7.67
CA LYS A 7 0.17 -3.22 8.31
C LYS A 7 -0.79 -2.08 7.94
N THR A 8 -2.01 -2.42 7.51
CA THR A 8 -2.98 -1.40 7.07
C THR A 8 -4.36 -1.58 7.68
N ASN A 9 -5.26 -0.63 7.43
CA ASN A 9 -6.69 -0.77 7.72
C ASN A 9 -7.52 -1.09 6.45
N ILE A 10 -6.88 -1.44 5.32
CA ILE A 10 -7.57 -1.81 4.07
C ILE A 10 -8.09 -3.24 4.22
N ASN A 11 -9.40 -3.42 4.45
CA ASN A 11 -9.94 -4.70 4.90
C ASN A 11 -11.07 -5.28 4.04
N CYS A 12 -11.35 -4.67 2.89
CA CYS A 12 -12.48 -5.06 2.06
C CYS A 12 -12.16 -4.93 0.57
N SER A 13 -12.83 -5.71 -0.29
CA SER A 13 -12.62 -5.64 -1.75
C SER A 13 -12.96 -4.27 -2.33
N GLY A 14 -13.98 -3.59 -1.79
CA GLY A 14 -14.27 -2.19 -2.13
C GLY A 14 -13.16 -1.22 -1.71
N CYS A 15 -12.50 -1.49 -0.58
CA CYS A 15 -11.40 -0.69 -0.05
C CYS A 15 -10.17 -0.79 -0.95
N ILE A 16 -9.91 -1.99 -1.49
CA ILE A 16 -8.87 -2.21 -2.50
C ILE A 16 -9.14 -1.34 -3.72
N ARG A 17 -10.38 -1.35 -4.25
CA ARG A 17 -10.75 -0.51 -5.41
C ARG A 17 -10.55 0.99 -5.15
N SER A 18 -10.78 1.45 -3.93
CA SER A 18 -10.58 2.85 -3.54
C SER A 18 -9.11 3.24 -3.47
N VAL A 19 -8.22 2.34 -3.05
CA VAL A 19 -6.76 2.63 -2.97
C VAL A 19 -6.05 2.42 -4.31
N THR A 20 -6.57 1.55 -5.19
CA THR A 20 -6.00 1.25 -6.51
C THR A 20 -5.57 2.49 -7.31
N PRO A 21 -6.40 3.52 -7.54
CA PRO A 21 -5.99 4.67 -8.36
C PRO A 21 -4.84 5.48 -7.76
N PHE A 22 -4.62 5.41 -6.45
CA PHE A 22 -3.51 6.10 -5.79
C PHE A 22 -2.20 5.32 -5.94
N LEU A 23 -2.24 3.99 -5.81
CA LEU A 23 -1.06 3.13 -5.94
C LEU A 23 -0.68 2.90 -7.41
N ASP A 24 -1.64 2.66 -8.30
CA ASP A 24 -1.40 2.54 -9.75
C ASP A 24 -1.00 3.88 -10.39
N GLY A 25 -1.42 5.00 -9.78
CA GLY A 25 -1.03 6.34 -10.21
C GLY A 25 0.40 6.72 -9.84
N GLU A 26 1.03 5.98 -8.91
CA GLU A 26 2.40 6.23 -8.48
C GLU A 26 3.39 5.49 -9.39
N LYS A 27 4.07 6.23 -10.27
CA LYS A 27 4.95 5.68 -11.32
C LYS A 27 6.15 4.93 -10.76
N GLU A 28 6.52 5.23 -9.52
CA GLU A 28 7.67 4.61 -8.86
C GLU A 28 7.32 3.28 -8.15
N ILE A 29 6.05 2.90 -8.11
CA ILE A 29 5.59 1.59 -7.66
C ILE A 29 5.59 0.63 -8.85
N ALA A 30 6.40 -0.42 -8.77
CA ALA A 30 6.43 -1.46 -9.79
C ALA A 30 5.31 -2.49 -9.59
N HIS A 31 4.97 -2.78 -8.33
CA HIS A 31 3.93 -3.73 -7.97
C HIS A 31 3.42 -3.46 -6.55
N TRP A 32 2.14 -3.72 -6.31
CA TRP A 32 1.56 -3.72 -4.97
C TRP A 32 0.46 -4.77 -4.83
N GLU A 33 0.25 -5.24 -3.61
CA GLU A 33 -0.82 -6.18 -3.26
C GLU A 33 -1.25 -5.95 -1.82
N VAL A 34 -2.56 -6.08 -1.55
CA VAL A 34 -3.10 -6.10 -0.18
C VAL A 34 -3.61 -7.49 0.15
N ASP A 35 -2.98 -8.11 1.15
CA ASP A 35 -3.46 -9.34 1.76
C ASP A 35 -4.53 -9.02 2.81
N ILE A 36 -5.80 -8.99 2.38
CA ILE A 36 -6.95 -8.77 3.28
C ILE A 36 -7.33 -10.01 4.09
N VAL A 37 -6.78 -11.19 3.81
CA VAL A 37 -7.05 -12.39 4.62
C VAL A 37 -6.14 -12.43 5.85
N ASN A 38 -4.96 -11.83 5.78
CA ASN A 38 -4.09 -11.62 6.92
C ASN A 38 -4.78 -10.74 7.99
N PRO A 39 -4.71 -11.09 9.30
CA PRO A 39 -5.27 -10.28 10.37
C PRO A 39 -4.73 -8.84 10.39
N ASP A 40 -3.47 -8.63 9.99
CA ASP A 40 -2.82 -7.32 9.92
C ASP A 40 -3.04 -6.57 8.61
N LYS A 41 -3.80 -7.15 7.65
CA LYS A 41 -4.14 -6.51 6.37
C LYS A 41 -2.91 -5.94 5.67
N VAL A 42 -2.02 -6.84 5.26
CA VAL A 42 -0.66 -6.46 4.86
C VAL A 42 -0.67 -5.93 3.44
N LEU A 43 -0.26 -4.67 3.27
CA LEU A 43 0.10 -4.10 1.97
C LEU A 43 1.58 -4.40 1.70
N THR A 44 1.86 -5.04 0.56
CA THR A 44 3.22 -5.23 0.05
C THR A 44 3.42 -4.31 -1.15
N VAL A 45 4.51 -3.55 -1.17
CA VAL A 45 4.87 -2.63 -2.26
C VAL A 45 6.29 -2.93 -2.74
N SER A 46 6.45 -3.12 -4.04
CA SER A 46 7.75 -3.25 -4.69
C SER A 46 8.08 -1.97 -5.44
N THR A 47 9.21 -1.35 -5.09
CA THR A 47 9.64 -0.05 -5.64
C THR A 47 11.17 0.03 -5.71
N GLY A 48 11.68 0.84 -6.63
CA GLY A 48 13.12 1.10 -6.75
C GLY A 48 13.61 2.25 -5.89
N THR A 49 12.75 3.24 -5.65
CA THR A 49 13.13 4.60 -5.26
C THR A 49 12.38 5.07 -4.03
N LEU A 50 11.07 4.79 -3.94
CA LEU A 50 10.23 5.31 -2.85
C LEU A 50 10.71 4.86 -1.48
N SER A 51 10.65 5.78 -0.54
CA SER A 51 10.80 5.50 0.88
C SER A 51 9.51 4.94 1.48
N ALA A 52 9.62 4.32 2.66
CA ALA A 52 8.45 3.87 3.40
C ALA A 52 7.51 5.03 3.78
N GLY A 53 8.08 6.20 4.08
CA GLY A 53 7.29 7.41 4.37
C GLY A 53 6.47 7.86 3.16
N GLU A 54 7.04 7.83 1.96
CA GLU A 54 6.32 8.21 0.74
C GLU A 54 5.18 7.24 0.43
N VAL A 55 5.41 5.93 0.56
CA VAL A 55 4.35 4.94 0.39
C VAL A 55 3.22 5.16 1.40
N LYS A 56 3.55 5.44 2.66
CA LYS A 56 2.55 5.76 3.70
C LYS A 56 1.71 6.98 3.34
N GLU A 57 2.32 8.03 2.79
CA GLU A 57 1.60 9.23 2.36
C GLU A 57 0.68 8.97 1.17
N VAL A 58 1.06 8.10 0.22
CA VAL A 58 0.17 7.66 -0.88
C VAL A 58 -1.06 6.94 -0.31
N VAL A 59 -0.86 5.99 0.61
CA VAL A 59 -1.95 5.24 1.26
C VAL A 59 -2.86 6.17 2.07
N LYS A 60 -2.27 7.16 2.76
CA LYS A 60 -2.99 8.17 3.53
C LYS A 60 -3.85 9.08 2.65
N LYS A 61 -3.37 9.47 1.47
CA LYS A 61 -4.16 10.24 0.48
C LYS A 61 -5.40 9.46 0.01
N ALA A 62 -5.32 8.13 -0.01
CA ALA A 62 -6.46 7.27 -0.30
C ALA A 62 -7.43 7.10 0.90
N GLY A 63 -7.14 7.68 2.06
CA GLY A 63 -7.98 7.60 3.27
C GLY A 63 -7.66 6.41 4.19
N TYR A 64 -6.51 5.76 4.01
CA TYR A 64 -6.11 4.56 4.77
C TYR A 64 -4.84 4.80 5.60
N THR A 65 -4.58 3.93 6.57
CA THR A 65 -3.35 3.96 7.38
C THR A 65 -2.41 2.85 6.95
N ALA A 66 -1.10 3.13 6.97
CA ALA A 66 -0.04 2.16 6.71
C ALA A 66 1.07 2.32 7.74
N GLU A 67 1.40 1.25 8.45
CA GLU A 67 2.50 1.17 9.40
C GLU A 67 3.52 0.15 8.91
N GLU A 68 4.79 0.52 8.83
CA GLU A 68 5.83 -0.36 8.28
C GLU A 68 6.10 -1.53 9.25
N VAL A 69 6.33 -2.72 8.71
CA VAL A 69 6.60 -3.97 9.45
C VAL A 69 7.85 -4.69 8.98
#